data_AF-A0A4R1MX29-F1
#
_entry.id   AF-A0A4R1MX29-F1
#
_cell.length_a   1.000
_cell.length_b   1.000
_cell.length_c   1.000
_cell.angle_alpha   90.00
_cell.angle_beta   90.00
_cell.angle_gamma   90.00
#
_symmetry.space_group_name_H-M   'P 1'
#
loop_
_entity.id
_entity.type
_entity.pdbx_description
1 polymer ?
#
loop_
_entity_poly.entity_id
_entity_poly.type
_entity_poly.pdbx_seq_one_letter_code
_entity_poly.pdbx_strand_id
1 'polypeptide(L)'
;MSKSSSATRPKPEDKKQLKPSIAYSSEELALKNIKNKLEALRCLLEACKKDAAVARLIWNEINKNAERILVPFSQRQFLIWTNEGALKIIGVEAVTFSKIGNGTLGRYPELHKEVGTITKDLFGRLKSANEITELTENQTKRALKKERNRTKILEAELVRLRRELRDAKIDVEARESEIRDLCRQHGLFRKPAIVKN
;
A
#
# COMPACT_ATOMS: atom_id res chain seq x y z
N MET A 1 87.72 -9.83 18.29
CA MET A 1 86.58 -10.13 19.18
C MET A 1 85.78 -8.86 19.39
N SER A 2 84.60 -8.81 18.79
CA SER A 2 83.75 -7.62 18.65
C SER A 2 82.89 -7.40 19.89
N LYS A 3 82.93 -6.21 20.48
CA LYS A 3 81.95 -5.78 21.50
C LYS A 3 80.87 -4.97 20.79
N SER A 4 79.67 -5.53 20.69
CA SER A 4 78.46 -4.89 20.16
C SER A 4 77.87 -3.94 21.21
N SER A 5 77.70 -2.68 20.81
CA SER A 5 76.99 -1.65 21.57
C SER A 5 75.50 -1.80 21.31
N SER A 6 74.70 -2.13 22.34
CA SER A 6 73.24 -2.14 22.26
C SER A 6 72.67 -0.78 22.69
N ALA A 7 72.30 0.02 21.69
CA ALA A 7 71.59 1.28 21.87
C ALA A 7 70.16 1.02 22.35
N THR A 8 69.84 1.46 23.57
CA THR A 8 68.49 1.52 24.11
C THR A 8 67.67 2.55 23.33
N ARG A 9 66.66 2.12 22.56
CA ARG A 9 65.67 3.04 21.95
C ARG A 9 64.79 3.65 23.05
N PRO A 10 64.58 4.97 23.07
CA PRO A 10 63.57 5.57 23.95
C PRO A 10 62.17 5.21 23.46
N LYS A 11 61.29 4.85 24.40
CA LYS A 11 59.84 4.68 24.15
C LYS A 11 59.23 6.03 23.77
N PRO A 12 58.35 6.11 22.77
CA PRO A 12 57.61 7.33 22.50
C PRO A 12 56.58 7.54 23.62
N GLU A 13 56.77 8.63 24.36
CA GLU A 13 55.84 9.11 25.38
C GLU A 13 54.47 9.42 24.79
N ASP A 14 53.44 9.18 25.60
CA ASP A 14 52.02 9.38 25.35
C ASP A 14 51.68 10.81 24.91
N LYS A 15 51.76 11.07 23.60
CA LYS A 15 51.05 12.20 23.01
C LYS A 15 49.57 11.83 22.95
N LYS A 16 48.81 12.20 23.98
CA LYS A 16 47.36 12.41 23.89
C LYS A 16 47.12 13.45 22.80
N GLN A 17 46.97 12.99 21.56
CA GLN A 17 46.56 13.81 20.43
C GLN A 17 45.16 14.34 20.75
N LEU A 18 45.10 15.56 21.29
CA LEU A 18 43.89 16.35 21.34
C LEU A 18 43.42 16.53 19.89
N LYS A 19 42.31 15.87 19.56
CA LYS A 19 41.71 15.95 18.22
C LYS A 19 41.41 17.43 17.91
N PRO A 20 41.64 17.91 16.68
CA PRO A 20 41.42 19.30 16.31
C PRO A 20 39.96 19.71 16.54
N SER A 21 39.71 20.96 16.96
CA SER A 21 38.35 21.45 17.31
C SER A 21 37.33 21.34 16.17
N ILE A 22 37.80 21.32 14.92
CA ILE A 22 36.99 21.09 13.71
C ILE A 22 36.27 19.73 13.80
N ALA A 23 36.92 18.70 14.33
CA ALA A 23 36.32 17.37 14.49
C ALA A 23 35.13 17.39 15.46
N TYR A 24 35.18 18.19 16.52
CA TYR A 24 34.10 18.31 17.50
C TYR A 24 32.86 19.04 16.93
N SER A 25 33.06 20.13 16.17
CA SER A 25 31.93 20.82 15.51
C SER A 25 31.22 19.91 14.49
N SER A 26 31.99 19.08 13.77
CA SER A 26 31.44 18.11 12.82
C SER A 26 30.70 16.96 13.51
N GLU A 27 31.10 16.62 14.74
CA GLU A 27 30.50 15.55 15.53
C GLU A 27 29.18 16.01 16.17
N GLU A 28 29.12 17.25 16.67
CA GLU A 28 27.87 17.86 17.16
C GLU A 28 26.82 18.01 16.05
N LEU A 29 27.24 18.43 14.85
CA LEU A 29 26.37 18.50 13.68
C LEU A 29 25.87 17.11 13.26
N ALA A 30 26.74 16.10 13.30
CA ALA A 30 26.35 14.74 12.99
C ALA A 30 25.36 14.16 14.02
N LEU A 31 25.57 14.44 15.31
CA LEU A 31 24.65 14.05 16.38
C LEU A 31 23.29 14.74 16.22
N LYS A 32 23.28 16.05 15.91
CA LYS A 32 22.04 16.80 15.62
C LYS A 32 21.30 16.19 14.43
N ASN A 33 22.01 15.86 13.36
CA ASN A 33 21.42 15.21 12.18
C ASN A 33 20.85 13.82 12.53
N ILE A 34 21.56 12.99 13.32
CA ILE A 34 21.04 11.70 13.79
C ILE A 34 19.74 11.88 14.58
N LYS A 35 19.71 12.83 15.53
CA LYS A 35 18.53 13.12 16.34
C LYS A 35 17.35 13.59 15.48
N ASN A 36 17.58 14.48 14.53
CA ASN A 36 16.53 14.95 13.61
C ASN A 36 15.94 13.80 12.77
N LYS A 37 16.79 12.92 12.22
CA LYS A 37 16.32 11.74 11.48
C LYS A 37 15.55 10.77 12.38
N LEU A 38 16.00 10.57 13.62
CA LEU A 38 15.31 9.73 14.59
C LEU A 38 13.93 10.29 14.93
N GLU A 39 13.84 11.58 15.19
CA GLU A 39 12.57 12.24 15.49
C GLU A 39 11.60 12.13 14.31
N ALA A 40 12.10 12.32 13.09
CA ALA A 40 11.32 12.07 11.88
C ALA A 40 10.80 10.64 11.76
N LEU A 41 11.62 9.63 12.08
CA LEU A 41 11.15 8.24 12.13
C LEU A 41 10.09 8.02 13.20
N ARG A 42 10.22 8.65 14.38
CA ARG A 42 9.19 8.60 15.44
C ARG A 42 7.88 9.23 14.94
N CYS A 43 7.94 10.40 14.31
CA CYS A 43 6.77 11.05 13.72
C CYS A 43 6.09 10.16 12.67
N LEU A 44 6.85 9.52 11.78
CA LEU A 44 6.31 8.57 10.80
C LEU A 44 5.66 7.36 11.49
N LEU A 45 6.31 6.81 12.50
CA LEU A 45 5.80 5.67 13.26
C LEU A 45 4.49 6.01 13.98
N GLU A 46 4.42 7.17 14.63
CA GLU A 46 3.21 7.64 15.31
C GLU A 46 2.08 7.95 14.33
N ALA A 47 2.38 8.55 13.18
CA ALA A 47 1.38 8.74 12.12
C ALA A 47 0.83 7.40 11.62
N CYS A 48 1.70 6.42 11.37
CA CYS A 48 1.30 5.07 10.95
C CYS A 48 0.55 4.29 12.04
N LYS A 49 0.78 4.59 13.33
CA LYS A 49 0.01 4.03 14.45
C LYS A 49 -1.40 4.60 14.51
N LYS A 50 -1.54 5.91 14.27
CA LYS A 50 -2.83 6.61 14.31
C LYS A 50 -3.70 6.28 13.12
N ASP A 51 -3.11 6.19 11.93
CA ASP A 51 -3.86 5.96 10.69
C ASP A 51 -3.18 4.92 9.77
N ALA A 52 -3.89 3.80 9.55
CA ALA A 52 -3.46 2.76 8.64
C ALA A 52 -3.55 3.18 7.16
N ALA A 53 -4.34 4.19 6.80
CA ALA A 53 -4.36 4.77 5.45
C ALA A 53 -3.04 5.47 5.13
N VAL A 54 -2.50 6.24 6.07
CA VAL A 54 -1.18 6.89 5.95
C VAL A 54 -0.07 5.86 5.74
N ALA A 55 -0.06 4.79 6.54
CA ALA A 55 0.90 3.70 6.36
C ALA A 55 0.88 3.10 4.94
N ARG A 56 -0.31 2.98 4.35
CA ARG A 56 -0.49 2.46 2.98
C ARG A 56 -0.03 3.45 1.92
N LEU A 57 -0.33 4.73 2.08
CA LEU A 57 0.15 5.76 1.16
C LEU A 57 1.67 5.78 1.12
N ILE A 58 2.31 5.74 2.30
CA ILE A 58 3.77 5.65 2.41
C ILE A 58 4.29 4.36 1.76
N TRP A 59 3.70 3.21 2.03
CA TRP A 59 4.10 1.93 1.44
C TRP A 59 4.00 1.92 -0.09
N ASN A 60 2.90 2.44 -0.63
CA ASN A 60 2.69 2.56 -2.06
C ASN A 60 3.72 3.50 -2.70
N GLU A 61 4.04 4.61 -2.04
CA GLU A 61 5.03 5.56 -2.54
C GLU A 61 6.45 4.98 -2.52
N ILE A 62 6.77 4.15 -1.53
CA ILE A 62 8.01 3.36 -1.46
C ILE A 62 8.12 2.40 -2.65
N ASN A 63 7.04 1.68 -2.97
CA ASN A 63 7.04 0.74 -4.09
C ASN A 63 7.10 1.42 -5.47
N LYS A 64 6.55 2.64 -5.59
CA LYS A 64 6.64 3.43 -6.83
C LYS A 64 8.02 4.02 -7.06
N ASN A 65 8.70 4.48 -6.01
CA ASN A 65 9.99 5.17 -6.10
C ASN A 65 11.14 4.32 -5.57
N ALA A 66 11.37 3.14 -6.17
CA ALA A 66 12.40 2.19 -5.72
C ALA A 66 13.84 2.75 -5.72
N GLU A 67 14.11 3.79 -6.53
CA GLU A 67 15.44 4.41 -6.63
C GLU A 67 15.80 5.28 -5.42
N ARG A 68 14.81 5.76 -4.65
CA ARG A 68 15.04 6.67 -3.53
C ARG A 68 14.61 6.03 -2.22
N ILE A 69 15.48 6.10 -1.22
CA ILE A 69 15.15 5.65 0.15
C ILE A 69 14.19 6.68 0.76
N LEU A 70 12.89 6.44 0.65
CA LEU A 70 11.84 7.26 1.26
C LEU A 70 11.77 7.04 2.77
N VAL A 71 11.87 5.78 3.20
CA VAL A 71 11.92 5.37 4.61
C VAL A 71 13.03 4.32 4.77
N PRO A 72 13.93 4.47 5.75
CA PRO A 72 14.98 3.49 6.00
C PRO A 72 14.42 2.26 6.74
N PHE A 73 14.72 1.07 6.22
CA PHE A 73 14.41 -0.24 6.82
C PHE A 73 15.62 -0.90 7.47
N SER A 74 16.78 -0.26 7.39
CA SER A 74 18.01 -0.74 8.02
C SER A 74 18.85 0.43 8.51
N GLN A 75 19.75 0.15 9.44
CA GLN A 75 20.72 1.13 9.94
C GLN A 75 21.59 1.71 8.82
N ARG A 76 21.97 0.89 7.83
CA ARG A 76 22.73 1.36 6.67
C ARG A 76 21.93 2.37 5.84
N GLN A 77 20.65 2.07 5.59
CA GLN A 77 19.77 3.00 4.88
C GLN A 77 19.56 4.29 5.67
N PHE A 78 19.42 4.22 7.00
CA PHE A 78 19.30 5.39 7.87
C PHE A 78 20.49 6.35 7.74
N LEU A 79 21.72 5.82 7.64
CA LEU A 79 22.93 6.64 7.48
C LEU A 79 22.91 7.43 6.16
N ILE A 80 22.46 6.82 5.07
CA ILE A 80 22.41 7.43 3.74
C ILE A 80 21.07 8.10 3.41
N TRP A 81 20.10 8.05 4.32
CA TRP A 81 18.77 8.60 4.13
C TRP A 81 18.82 10.13 4.06
N THR A 82 18.34 10.69 2.95
CA THR A 82 18.31 12.14 2.71
C THR A 82 16.95 12.62 2.18
N ASN A 83 16.01 11.71 1.96
CA ASN A 83 14.74 12.03 1.31
C ASN A 83 13.64 12.25 2.36
N GLU A 84 13.00 13.40 2.31
CA GLU A 84 11.94 13.80 3.23
C GLU A 84 10.53 13.55 2.69
N GLY A 85 10.41 12.91 1.53
CA GLY A 85 9.13 12.67 0.84
C GLY A 85 8.09 11.96 1.72
N ALA A 86 8.52 10.99 2.54
CA ALA A 86 7.63 10.31 3.47
C ALA A 86 7.05 11.25 4.54
N LEU A 87 7.81 12.28 4.96
CA LEU A 87 7.37 13.26 5.96
C LEU A 87 6.37 14.26 5.39
N LYS A 88 6.52 14.59 4.10
CA LYS A 88 5.55 15.42 3.37
C LYS A 88 4.17 14.77 3.30
N ILE A 89 4.11 13.44 3.18
CA ILE A 89 2.84 12.68 3.18
C ILE A 89 2.08 12.87 4.50
N ILE A 90 2.79 12.98 5.62
CA ILE A 90 2.19 13.18 6.95
C ILE A 90 2.04 14.66 7.33
N GLY A 91 2.36 15.58 6.42
CA GLY A 91 2.25 17.03 6.65
C GLY A 91 3.28 17.60 7.63
N VAL A 92 4.40 16.90 7.87
CA VAL A 92 5.46 17.37 8.77
C VAL A 92 6.53 18.07 7.94
N GLU A 93 6.82 19.33 8.27
CA GLU A 93 7.99 20.04 7.73
C GLU A 93 9.26 19.38 8.25
N ALA A 94 10.02 18.79 7.33
CA ALA A 94 11.23 18.08 7.66
C ALA A 94 12.43 19.03 7.70
N VAL A 95 13.28 18.83 8.70
CA VAL A 95 14.62 19.42 8.72
C VAL A 95 15.48 18.70 7.68
N THR A 96 16.30 19.45 6.94
CA THR A 96 17.17 18.90 5.89
C THR A 96 18.03 17.73 6.37
N PHE A 97 17.92 16.58 5.73
CA PHE A 97 18.72 15.39 6.06
C PHE A 97 20.01 15.27 5.26
N SER A 98 21.12 15.11 5.98
CA SER A 98 22.44 14.89 5.36
C SER A 98 22.92 13.45 5.55
N LYS A 99 23.77 12.96 4.64
CA LYS A 99 24.42 11.65 4.81
C LYS A 99 25.33 11.65 6.05
N ILE A 100 25.36 10.52 6.75
CA ILE A 100 26.17 10.31 7.95
C ILE A 100 27.25 9.28 7.62
N GLY A 101 28.48 9.50 8.10
CA GLY A 101 29.60 8.59 7.87
C GLY A 101 29.40 7.21 8.49
N ASN A 102 29.99 6.19 7.85
CA ASN A 102 30.03 4.83 8.40
C ASN A 102 30.80 4.85 9.73
N GLY A 103 30.13 4.48 10.81
CA GLY A 103 30.71 4.44 12.16
C GLY A 103 30.30 5.59 13.09
N THR A 104 29.71 6.69 12.58
CA THR A 104 29.25 7.78 13.46
C THR A 104 28.11 7.33 14.37
N LEU A 105 27.15 6.55 13.86
CA LEU A 105 26.07 6.01 14.69
C LEU A 105 26.58 5.00 15.72
N GLY A 106 27.64 4.25 15.40
CA GLY A 106 28.26 3.28 16.33
C GLY A 106 28.90 3.94 17.55
N ARG A 107 29.20 5.24 17.50
CA ARG A 107 29.68 6.01 18.66
C ARG A 107 28.59 6.35 19.67
N TYR A 108 27.32 6.16 19.30
CA TYR A 108 26.16 6.42 20.15
C TYR A 108 25.31 5.14 20.31
N PRO A 109 25.68 4.22 21.21
CA PRO A 109 25.07 2.90 21.32
C PRO A 109 23.55 2.94 21.57
N GLU A 110 23.09 3.90 22.37
CA GLU A 110 21.67 4.07 22.68
C GLU A 110 20.86 4.51 21.45
N LEU A 111 21.36 5.50 20.71
CA LEU A 111 20.74 5.92 19.44
C LEU A 111 20.79 4.80 18.40
N HIS A 112 21.85 4.01 18.38
CA HIS A 112 22.00 2.88 17.47
C HIS A 112 20.94 1.81 17.70
N LYS A 113 20.70 1.44 18.97
CA LYS A 113 19.62 0.51 19.36
C LYS A 113 18.25 1.08 19.02
N GLU A 114 18.05 2.37 19.29
CA GLU A 114 16.78 3.04 19.04
C GLU A 114 16.42 3.06 17.55
N VAL A 115 17.37 3.44 16.68
CA VAL A 115 17.18 3.39 15.21
C VAL A 115 16.79 1.97 14.79
N GLY A 116 17.47 0.95 15.30
CA GLY A 116 17.16 -0.45 14.97
C GLY A 116 15.73 -0.84 15.37
N THR A 117 15.30 -0.44 16.55
CA THR A 117 13.94 -0.72 17.06
C THR A 117 12.88 -0.01 16.23
N ILE A 118 13.02 1.30 16.03
CA ILE A 118 12.02 2.12 15.33
C ILE A 118 11.90 1.71 13.86
N THR A 119 13.02 1.48 13.17
CA THR A 119 12.99 1.05 11.75
C THR A 119 12.30 -0.30 11.58
N LYS A 120 12.54 -1.24 12.51
CA LYS A 120 11.88 -2.56 12.51
C LYS A 120 10.38 -2.44 12.76
N ASP A 121 9.99 -1.65 13.76
CA ASP A 121 8.57 -1.44 14.11
C ASP A 121 7.81 -0.74 12.98
N LEU A 122 8.42 0.29 12.39
CA LEU A 122 7.85 1.02 11.26
C LEU A 122 7.67 0.10 10.06
N PHE A 123 8.70 -0.68 9.71
CA PHE A 123 8.61 -1.65 8.62
C PHE A 123 7.52 -2.69 8.86
N GLY A 124 7.45 -3.25 10.06
CA GLY A 124 6.40 -4.20 10.45
C GLY A 124 5.01 -3.61 10.25
N ARG A 125 4.79 -2.37 10.68
CA ARG A 125 3.49 -1.69 10.52
C ARG A 125 3.13 -1.40 9.07
N LEU A 126 4.08 -0.88 8.28
CA LEU A 126 3.84 -0.61 6.87
C LEU A 126 3.46 -1.89 6.12
N LYS A 127 4.19 -2.99 6.38
CA LYS A 127 3.92 -4.30 5.80
C LYS A 127 2.55 -4.83 6.22
N SER A 128 2.23 -4.85 7.53
CA SER A 128 0.95 -5.34 8.02
C SER A 128 -0.25 -4.52 7.51
N ALA A 129 -0.12 -3.19 7.46
CA ALA A 129 -1.19 -2.33 6.93
C ALA A 129 -1.51 -2.64 5.45
N ASN A 130 -0.47 -2.96 4.67
CA ASN A 130 -0.62 -3.37 3.28
C ASN A 130 -1.26 -4.75 3.16
N GLU A 131 -0.76 -5.75 3.89
CA GLU A 131 -1.28 -7.13 3.85
C GLU A 131 -2.78 -7.23 4.22
N ILE A 132 -3.20 -6.54 5.28
CA ILE A 132 -4.62 -6.49 5.70
C ILE A 132 -5.49 -5.91 4.58
N THR A 133 -4.99 -4.91 3.88
CA THR A 133 -5.74 -4.24 2.81
C THR A 133 -5.78 -5.09 1.56
N GLU A 134 -4.69 -5.71 1.15
CA GLU A 134 -4.69 -6.64 0.01
C GLU A 134 -5.68 -7.79 0.22
N LEU A 135 -5.76 -8.34 1.44
CA LEU A 135 -6.77 -9.34 1.78
C LEU A 135 -8.19 -8.79 1.62
N THR A 136 -8.45 -7.57 2.13
CA THR A 136 -9.76 -6.92 2.07
C THR A 136 -10.15 -6.56 0.62
N GLU A 137 -9.24 -5.96 -0.14
CA GLU A 137 -9.46 -5.61 -1.55
C GLU A 137 -9.67 -6.84 -2.43
N ASN A 138 -8.96 -7.92 -2.16
CA ASN A 138 -9.15 -9.17 -2.90
C ASN A 138 -10.51 -9.79 -2.58
N GLN A 139 -10.97 -9.71 -1.32
CA GLN A 139 -12.32 -10.12 -0.95
C GLN A 139 -13.39 -9.27 -1.63
N THR A 140 -13.26 -7.94 -1.63
CA THR A 140 -14.24 -7.05 -2.28
C THR A 140 -14.24 -7.22 -3.80
N LYS A 141 -13.09 -7.38 -4.46
CA LYS A 141 -13.00 -7.70 -5.89
C LYS A 141 -13.68 -9.02 -6.23
N ARG A 142 -13.50 -10.05 -5.40
CA ARG A 142 -14.17 -11.35 -5.57
C ARG A 142 -15.68 -11.22 -5.40
N ALA A 143 -16.14 -10.50 -4.38
CA ALA A 143 -17.56 -10.24 -4.16
C ALA A 143 -18.18 -9.49 -5.34
N LEU A 144 -17.53 -8.43 -5.82
CA LEU A 144 -17.97 -7.67 -6.99
C LEU A 144 -18.05 -8.54 -8.26
N LYS A 145 -17.07 -9.42 -8.48
CA LYS A 145 -17.09 -10.37 -9.60
C LYS A 145 -18.26 -11.34 -9.49
N LYS A 146 -18.56 -11.83 -8.29
CA LYS A 146 -19.70 -12.73 -8.03
C LYS A 146 -21.03 -12.04 -8.34
N GLU A 147 -21.23 -10.82 -7.86
CA GLU A 147 -22.46 -10.06 -8.13
C GLU A 147 -22.61 -9.73 -9.62
N ARG A 148 -21.53 -9.33 -10.31
CA ARG A 148 -21.56 -9.12 -11.78
C ARG A 148 -21.95 -10.37 -12.54
N ASN A 149 -21.45 -11.54 -12.12
CA ASN A 149 -21.83 -12.81 -12.74
C ASN A 149 -23.31 -13.15 -12.46
N ARG A 150 -23.79 -12.89 -11.24
CA ARG A 150 -25.20 -13.08 -10.89
C ARG A 150 -26.10 -12.19 -11.75
N THR A 151 -25.74 -10.92 -11.96
CA THR A 151 -26.47 -10.02 -12.86
C THR A 151 -26.54 -10.58 -14.28
N LYS A 152 -25.42 -11.06 -14.84
CA LYS A 152 -25.39 -11.66 -16.18
C LYS A 152 -26.29 -12.88 -16.31
N ILE A 153 -26.33 -13.74 -15.28
CA ILE A 153 -27.20 -14.92 -15.28
C ILE A 153 -28.67 -14.49 -15.27
N LEU A 154 -29.03 -13.56 -14.39
CA LEU A 154 -30.40 -13.04 -14.31
C LEU A 154 -30.82 -12.34 -15.60
N GLU A 155 -29.93 -11.58 -16.25
CA GLU A 155 -30.17 -10.98 -17.56
C GLU A 155 -30.45 -12.05 -18.64
N ALA A 156 -29.66 -13.12 -18.67
CA ALA A 156 -29.86 -14.22 -19.60
C ALA A 156 -31.19 -14.96 -19.35
N GLU A 157 -31.55 -15.20 -18.09
CA GLU A 157 -32.84 -15.78 -17.70
C GLU A 157 -34.01 -14.87 -18.10
N LEU A 158 -33.89 -13.56 -17.90
CA LEU A 158 -34.90 -12.60 -18.29
C LEU A 158 -35.10 -12.61 -19.82
N VAL A 159 -34.01 -12.65 -20.59
CA VAL A 159 -34.09 -12.79 -22.05
C VAL A 159 -34.76 -14.10 -22.46
N ARG A 160 -34.44 -15.21 -21.78
CA ARG A 160 -35.05 -16.52 -22.04
C ARG A 160 -36.54 -16.50 -21.76
N LEU A 161 -36.96 -16.06 -20.58
CA LEU A 161 -38.38 -15.96 -20.19
C LEU A 161 -39.16 -15.03 -21.12
N ARG A 162 -38.55 -13.92 -21.59
CA ARG A 162 -39.18 -13.05 -22.59
C ARG A 162 -39.38 -13.73 -23.93
N ARG A 163 -38.49 -14.66 -24.34
CA ARG A 163 -38.68 -15.46 -25.55
C ARG A 163 -39.81 -16.46 -25.35
N GLU A 164 -39.74 -17.25 -24.29
CA GLU A 164 -40.77 -18.24 -23.94
C GLU A 164 -42.18 -17.60 -23.88
N LEU A 165 -42.30 -16.40 -23.29
CA LEU A 165 -43.56 -15.67 -23.24
C LEU A 165 -44.06 -15.23 -24.62
N ARG A 166 -43.16 -14.84 -25.53
CA ARG A 166 -43.55 -14.47 -26.91
C ARG A 166 -44.00 -15.69 -27.69
N ASP A 167 -43.26 -16.78 -27.60
CA ASP A 167 -43.58 -18.02 -28.31
C ASP A 167 -44.94 -18.56 -27.83
N ALA A 168 -45.18 -18.56 -26.52
CA ALA A 168 -46.48 -18.94 -25.95
C ALA A 168 -47.64 -18.04 -26.42
N LYS A 169 -47.40 -16.74 -26.61
CA LYS A 169 -48.43 -15.82 -27.16
C LYS A 169 -48.76 -16.14 -28.61
N ILE A 170 -47.75 -16.43 -29.42
CA ILE A 170 -47.93 -16.82 -30.83
C ILE A 170 -48.73 -18.13 -30.90
N ASP A 171 -48.42 -19.11 -30.04
CA ASP A 171 -49.15 -20.38 -29.98
C ASP A 171 -50.62 -20.19 -29.59
N VAL A 172 -50.90 -19.30 -28.62
CA VAL A 172 -52.27 -18.95 -28.22
C VAL A 172 -53.01 -18.28 -29.37
N GLU A 173 -52.42 -17.28 -30.02
CA GLU A 173 -53.02 -16.58 -31.16
C GLU A 173 -53.30 -17.52 -32.34
N ALA A 174 -52.40 -18.47 -32.61
CA ALA A 174 -52.58 -19.49 -33.63
C ALA A 174 -53.77 -20.42 -33.31
N ARG A 175 -53.86 -20.92 -32.07
CA ARG A 175 -54.99 -21.74 -31.61
C ARG A 175 -56.31 -20.98 -31.63
N GLU A 176 -56.31 -19.72 -31.21
CA GLU A 176 -57.49 -18.86 -31.30
C GLU A 176 -57.95 -18.66 -32.75
N SER A 177 -57.02 -18.51 -33.69
CA SER A 177 -57.35 -18.42 -35.12
C SER A 177 -57.97 -19.72 -35.63
N GLU A 178 -57.39 -20.87 -35.29
CA GLU A 178 -57.89 -22.18 -35.67
C GLU A 178 -59.32 -22.41 -35.14
N ILE A 179 -59.57 -22.08 -33.87
CA ILE A 179 -60.91 -22.14 -33.27
C ILE A 179 -61.88 -21.22 -34.03
N ARG A 180 -61.48 -19.99 -34.35
CA ARG A 180 -62.32 -19.05 -35.12
C ARG A 180 -62.68 -19.63 -36.49
N ASP A 181 -61.73 -20.23 -37.19
CA ASP A 181 -61.96 -20.80 -38.51
C ASP A 181 -62.87 -22.05 -38.44
N LEU A 182 -62.69 -22.92 -37.45
CA LEU A 182 -63.60 -24.04 -37.18
C LEU A 182 -65.02 -23.56 -36.87
N CYS A 183 -65.17 -22.53 -36.03
CA CYS A 183 -66.48 -21.95 -35.72
C CYS A 183 -67.16 -21.36 -36.97
N ARG A 184 -66.40 -20.81 -37.93
CA ARG A 184 -66.94 -20.34 -39.22
C ARG A 184 -67.39 -21.52 -40.08
N GLN A 185 -66.58 -22.56 -40.20
CA GLN A 185 -66.89 -23.76 -41.01
C GLN A 185 -68.16 -24.48 -40.53
N HIS A 186 -68.36 -24.57 -39.22
CA HIS A 186 -69.53 -25.23 -38.62
C HIS A 186 -70.74 -24.30 -38.38
N GLY A 187 -70.71 -23.05 -38.86
CA GLY A 187 -71.82 -22.11 -38.71
C GLY A 187 -72.12 -21.71 -37.26
N LEU A 188 -71.14 -21.87 -36.35
CA LEU A 188 -71.28 -21.58 -34.92
C LEU A 188 -71.11 -20.09 -34.61
N PHE A 189 -70.59 -19.29 -35.55
CA PHE A 189 -70.66 -17.83 -35.48
C PHE A 189 -72.10 -17.35 -35.72
N ARG A 190 -72.92 -17.34 -34.66
CA ARG A 190 -74.20 -16.63 -34.69
C ARG A 190 -73.89 -15.14 -34.77
N LYS A 191 -74.30 -14.48 -35.86
CA LYS A 191 -74.46 -13.02 -35.86
C LYS A 191 -75.35 -12.68 -34.65
N PRO A 192 -75.00 -11.69 -33.81
CA PRO A 192 -75.95 -11.18 -32.84
C PRO A 192 -77.19 -10.76 -33.64
N ALA A 193 -78.32 -11.41 -33.37
CA ALA A 193 -79.58 -11.05 -34.00
C ALA A 193 -79.85 -9.60 -33.60
N ILE A 194 -79.70 -8.67 -34.54
CA ILE A 194 -80.15 -7.30 -34.35
C ILE A 194 -81.67 -7.41 -34.27
N VAL A 195 -82.19 -7.39 -33.05
CA VAL A 195 -83.62 -7.21 -32.80
C VAL A 195 -83.93 -5.79 -33.26
N LYS A 196 -84.49 -5.65 -34.46
CA LYS A 196 -85.10 -4.40 -34.89
C LYS A 196 -86.43 -4.29 -34.16
N ASN A 197 -86.50 -3.35 -33.22
CA ASN A 197 -87.77 -2.84 -32.69
C ASN A 197 -88.57 -2.15 -33.80
#